data_AF-A0A924JSB4-F1
#
_entry.id   AF-A0A924JSB4-F1
#
_cell.length_a   1.000
_cell.length_b   1.000
_cell.length_c   1.000
_cell.angle_alpha   90.00
_cell.angle_beta   90.00
_cell.angle_gamma   90.00
#
_symmetry.space_group_name_H-M   'P 1'
#
loop_
_entity.id
_entity.type
_entity.pdbx_description
1 polymer ?
#
loop_
_entity_poly.entity_id
_entity_poly.type
_entity_poly.pdbx_seq_one_letter_code
_entity_poly.pdbx_strand_id
1 'polypeptide(L)'
;TIGRAARNVSGEVHMYADRMTDSMAKAIDETTRRRDKQIAYNLERGIDPQPLRKKIADITDLIMREASDTAAVLAGKSDASRKRAPTPNLKREGLAAAGGNNLEQIIGDLNEQMLQAAGELKFELAGRLRDEVQDLKKELRQMEQAGHLK
;
A
#
# COMPACT_ATOMS: atom_id res chain seq x y z
N THR A 1 17.16 16.91 -7.28
CA THR A 1 16.67 17.82 -8.35
C THR A 1 15.69 18.83 -7.78
N ILE A 2 15.73 20.08 -8.29
CA ILE A 2 14.94 21.24 -7.84
C ILE A 2 13.43 20.93 -7.78
N GLY A 3 12.92 20.12 -8.72
CA GLY A 3 11.50 19.78 -8.83
C GLY A 3 10.86 19.09 -7.62
N ARG A 4 11.64 18.59 -6.64
CA ARG A 4 11.07 18.08 -5.38
C ARG A 4 10.44 19.19 -4.54
N ALA A 5 11.03 20.40 -4.54
CA ALA A 5 10.53 21.55 -3.80
C ALA A 5 9.23 22.13 -4.41
N ALA A 6 9.02 21.96 -5.73
CA ALA A 6 7.88 22.52 -6.46
C ALA A 6 6.50 21.93 -6.08
N ARG A 7 6.43 21.02 -5.11
CA ARG A 7 5.18 20.44 -4.59
C ARG A 7 4.59 21.22 -3.41
N ASN A 8 5.29 22.27 -2.96
CA ASN A 8 4.88 23.15 -1.88
C ASN A 8 4.81 24.60 -2.38
N VAL A 9 3.82 25.37 -1.90
CA VAL A 9 3.65 26.80 -2.20
C VAL A 9 4.84 27.64 -1.77
N SER A 10 5.46 27.28 -0.64
CA SER A 10 6.68 27.92 -0.11
C SER A 10 7.93 27.08 -0.38
N GLY A 11 7.93 26.31 -1.47
CA GLY A 11 9.04 25.45 -1.84
C GLY A 11 10.28 26.25 -2.24
N GLU A 12 11.38 26.07 -1.51
CA GLU A 12 12.66 26.73 -1.75
C GLU A 12 13.80 25.74 -1.96
N VAL A 13 14.86 26.18 -2.64
CA VAL A 13 16.07 25.39 -2.88
C VAL A 13 17.28 26.27 -2.62
N HIS A 14 18.12 25.85 -1.68
CA HIS A 14 19.42 26.46 -1.43
C HIS A 14 20.52 25.62 -2.07
N MET A 15 21.33 26.24 -2.92
CA MET A 15 22.51 25.63 -3.53
C MET A 15 23.77 26.22 -2.88
N TYR A 16 24.50 25.40 -2.12
CA TYR A 16 25.78 25.81 -1.54
C TYR A 16 26.90 25.53 -2.54
N ALA A 17 27.53 26.59 -3.04
CA ALA A 17 28.68 26.51 -3.94
C ALA A 17 29.51 27.79 -3.84
N ASP A 18 30.83 27.67 -3.98
CA ASP A 18 31.73 28.83 -3.97
C ASP A 18 31.63 29.66 -5.26
N ARG A 19 31.21 29.03 -6.37
CA ARG A 19 31.09 29.66 -7.69
C ARG A 19 29.87 29.15 -8.43
N MET A 20 29.31 30.01 -9.29
CA MET A 20 28.26 29.62 -10.22
C MET A 20 28.87 28.79 -11.36
N THR A 21 28.41 27.55 -11.52
CA THR A 21 28.79 26.70 -12.65
C THR A 21 27.79 26.85 -13.81
N ASP A 22 28.20 26.52 -15.04
CA ASP A 22 27.30 26.58 -16.21
C ASP A 22 26.06 25.70 -16.05
N SER A 23 26.19 24.55 -15.39
CA SER A 23 25.06 23.67 -15.10
C SER A 23 24.09 24.30 -14.09
N MET A 24 24.61 25.00 -13.08
CA MET A 24 23.78 25.74 -12.14
C MET A 24 23.06 26.90 -12.83
N ALA A 25 23.77 27.69 -13.63
CA ALA A 25 23.18 28.79 -14.40
C ALA A 25 22.01 28.30 -15.26
N LYS A 26 22.23 27.27 -16.09
CA LYS A 26 21.17 26.67 -16.91
C LYS A 26 19.97 26.19 -16.08
N ALA A 27 20.22 25.57 -14.92
CA ALA A 27 19.16 25.07 -14.06
C ALA A 27 18.35 26.20 -13.39
N ILE A 28 19.02 27.27 -12.94
CA ILE A 28 18.41 28.44 -12.32
C ILE A 28 17.61 29.23 -13.37
N ASP A 29 18.18 29.44 -14.55
CA ASP A 29 17.53 30.18 -15.65
C ASP A 29 16.24 29.47 -16.11
N GLU A 30 16.30 28.16 -16.33
CA GLU A 30 15.11 27.40 -16.73
C GLU A 30 14.06 27.34 -15.60
N THR A 31 14.50 27.32 -14.34
CA THR A 31 13.57 27.38 -13.18
C THR A 31 12.87 28.74 -13.13
N THR A 32 13.62 29.83 -13.29
CA THR A 32 13.10 31.20 -13.28
C THR A 32 12.14 31.43 -14.45
N ARG A 33 12.55 31.06 -15.67
CA ARG A 33 11.72 31.15 -16.88
C ARG A 33 10.39 30.40 -16.76
N ARG A 34 10.36 29.24 -16.10
CA ARG A 34 9.12 28.50 -15.82
C ARG A 34 8.27 29.18 -14.77
N ARG A 35 8.88 29.65 -13.68
CA ARG A 35 8.19 30.34 -12.59
C ARG A 35 7.50 31.62 -13.08
N ASP A 36 8.16 32.42 -13.91
CA ASP A 36 7.59 33.66 -14.44
C ASP A 36 6.36 33.40 -15.30
N LYS A 37 6.42 32.38 -16.17
CA LYS A 37 5.25 31.96 -16.97
C LYS A 37 4.08 31.48 -16.08
N GLN A 38 4.38 30.77 -15.00
CA GLN A 38 3.35 30.30 -14.07
C GLN A 38 2.71 31.46 -13.30
N ILE A 39 3.52 32.43 -12.84
CA ILE A 39 3.02 33.63 -12.15
C ILE A 39 2.12 34.45 -13.09
N ALA A 40 2.56 34.68 -14.33
CA ALA A 40 1.76 35.41 -15.32
C ALA A 40 0.43 34.71 -15.60
N TYR A 41 0.46 33.39 -15.85
CA TYR A 41 -0.75 32.59 -16.06
C TYR A 41 -1.69 32.63 -14.85
N ASN A 42 -1.14 32.53 -13.64
CA ASN A 42 -1.94 32.57 -12.42
C ASN A 42 -2.58 33.94 -12.22
N LEU A 43 -1.84 35.03 -12.46
CA LEU A 43 -2.34 36.39 -12.34
C LEU A 43 -3.46 36.67 -13.36
N GLU A 44 -3.25 36.28 -14.62
CA GLU A 44 -4.25 36.43 -15.70
C GLU A 44 -5.56 35.68 -15.40
N ARG A 45 -5.49 34.58 -14.65
CA ARG A 45 -6.65 33.72 -14.35
C ARG A 45 -7.15 33.82 -12.90
N GLY A 46 -6.57 34.69 -12.08
CA GLY A 46 -6.92 34.82 -10.66
C GLY A 46 -6.70 33.53 -9.86
N ILE A 47 -5.71 32.72 -10.23
CA ILE A 47 -5.40 31.45 -9.54
C ILE A 47 -4.45 31.73 -8.38
N ASP A 48 -4.92 31.46 -7.17
CA ASP A 48 -4.09 31.47 -5.97
C ASP A 48 -3.38 30.10 -5.78
N PRO A 49 -2.04 30.04 -5.73
CA PRO A 49 -1.33 28.79 -5.52
C PRO A 49 -1.66 28.19 -4.14
N GLN A 50 -2.28 27.02 -4.13
CA GLN A 50 -2.65 26.32 -2.91
C GLN A 50 -1.83 25.05 -2.71
N PRO A 51 -1.51 24.67 -1.46
CA PRO A 51 -0.87 23.39 -1.18
C PRO A 51 -1.75 22.24 -1.67
N LEU A 52 -1.13 21.19 -2.21
CA LEU A 52 -1.85 19.98 -2.59
C LEU A 52 -2.47 19.34 -1.34
N ARG A 53 -3.80 19.42 -1.20
CA ARG A 53 -4.55 18.67 -0.20
C ARG A 53 -4.75 17.25 -0.69
N LYS A 54 -3.88 16.33 -0.25
CA LYS A 54 -4.15 14.90 -0.43
C LYS A 54 -5.30 14.52 0.49
N LYS A 55 -6.35 13.90 -0.04
CA LYS A 55 -7.34 13.23 0.79
C LYS A 55 -6.61 12.16 1.61
N ILE A 56 -6.89 12.12 2.91
CA ILE A 56 -6.52 10.96 3.73
C ILE A 56 -7.21 9.77 3.05
N ALA A 57 -6.46 8.70 2.80
CA ALA A 57 -7.02 7.49 2.20
C ALA A 57 -8.20 7.05 3.07
N ASP A 58 -9.34 6.79 2.43
CA ASP A 58 -10.52 6.34 3.16
C ASP A 58 -10.17 5.00 3.83
N ILE A 59 -10.39 4.92 5.14
CA ILE A 59 -10.11 3.71 5.91
C ILE A 59 -10.94 2.53 5.38
N THR A 60 -12.11 2.83 4.79
CA THR A 60 -12.95 1.84 4.13
C THR A 60 -12.27 1.23 2.91
N ASP A 61 -11.62 2.03 2.06
CA ASP A 61 -10.86 1.54 0.89
C ASP A 61 -9.74 0.59 1.31
N LEU A 62 -9.06 0.89 2.42
CA LEU A 62 -7.99 0.04 2.96
C LEU A 62 -8.54 -1.29 3.49
N ILE A 63 -9.68 -1.26 4.18
CA ILE A 63 -10.34 -2.47 4.70
C ILE A 63 -10.84 -3.35 3.55
N MET A 64 -11.46 -2.76 2.52
CA MET A 64 -11.97 -3.49 1.35
C MET A 64 -10.84 -4.14 0.54
N ARG A 65 -9.71 -3.44 0.42
CA ARG A 65 -8.51 -4.00 -0.21
C ARG A 65 -7.96 -5.17 0.59
N GLU A 66 -7.91 -5.10 1.92
CA GLU A 66 -7.45 -6.22 2.74
C GLU A 66 -8.40 -7.42 2.64
N ALA A 67 -9.71 -7.18 2.67
CA ALA A 67 -10.70 -8.24 2.55
C ALA A 67 -10.59 -9.00 1.22
N SER A 68 -10.37 -8.28 0.11
CA SER A 68 -10.16 -8.91 -1.20
C SER A 68 -8.84 -9.68 -1.29
N ASP A 69 -7.76 -9.18 -0.69
CA ASP A 69 -6.48 -9.90 -0.62
C ASP A 69 -6.58 -11.17 0.24
N THR A 70 -7.29 -11.10 1.37
CA THR A 70 -7.56 -12.27 2.22
C THR A 70 -8.41 -13.30 1.50
N ALA A 71 -9.46 -12.87 0.78
CA ALA A 71 -10.24 -13.77 -0.07
C ALA A 71 -9.38 -14.45 -1.15
N ALA A 72 -8.42 -13.74 -1.76
CA ALA A 72 -7.52 -14.32 -2.75
C ALA A 72 -6.55 -15.36 -2.15
N VAL A 73 -6.00 -15.09 -0.96
CA VAL A 73 -5.13 -16.03 -0.24
C VAL A 73 -5.88 -17.32 0.13
N LEU A 74 -7.12 -17.19 0.60
CA LEU A 74 -7.97 -18.34 0.95
C LEU A 74 -8.48 -19.08 -0.30
N ALA A 75 -8.85 -18.37 -1.38
CA ALA A 75 -9.38 -18.96 -2.61
C ALA A 75 -8.32 -19.65 -3.48
N GLY A 76 -7.05 -19.19 -3.43
CA GLY A 76 -5.92 -19.76 -4.16
C GLY A 76 -5.66 -21.25 -3.91
N LYS A 77 -6.31 -21.85 -2.90
CA LYS A 77 -6.24 -23.29 -2.57
C LYS A 77 -7.37 -24.14 -3.17
N SER A 78 -8.43 -23.54 -3.71
CA SER A 78 -9.57 -24.28 -4.28
C SER A 78 -9.35 -24.75 -5.74
N ASP A 79 -8.56 -24.01 -6.54
CA ASP A 79 -8.40 -24.29 -7.97
C ASP A 79 -7.13 -25.11 -8.31
N ALA A 80 -6.23 -25.31 -7.34
CA ALA A 80 -5.09 -26.21 -7.49
C ALA A 80 -5.49 -27.71 -7.53
N SER A 81 -6.76 -28.03 -7.22
CA SER A 81 -7.29 -29.40 -7.21
C SER A 81 -7.72 -29.91 -8.59
N ARG A 82 -7.86 -29.06 -9.62
CA ARG A 82 -8.43 -29.47 -10.92
C ARG A 82 -7.43 -29.77 -12.04
N LYS A 83 -6.12 -29.65 -11.81
CA LYS A 83 -5.08 -29.96 -12.83
C LYS A 83 -3.84 -30.69 -12.28
N ARG A 84 -4.03 -31.71 -11.43
CA ARG A 84 -2.94 -32.66 -11.14
C ARG A 84 -3.42 -34.08 -11.38
N ALA A 85 -2.60 -34.83 -12.11
CA ALA A 85 -2.76 -36.26 -12.40
C ALA A 85 -3.00 -37.05 -11.11
N PRO A 86 -3.68 -38.22 -11.16
CA PRO A 86 -4.05 -39.00 -10.00
C PRO A 86 -2.79 -39.58 -9.34
N THR A 87 -2.21 -38.81 -8.43
CA THR A 87 -1.20 -39.27 -7.50
C THR A 87 -1.92 -39.63 -6.20
N PRO A 88 -1.52 -40.72 -5.50
CA PRO A 88 -2.23 -41.15 -4.31
C PRO A 88 -2.18 -40.04 -3.26
N ASN A 89 -3.36 -39.59 -2.82
CA ASN A 89 -3.51 -38.65 -1.72
C ASN A 89 -2.92 -39.28 -0.45
N LEU A 90 -1.66 -38.97 -0.16
CA LEU A 90 -1.15 -39.02 1.19
C LEU A 90 -1.88 -37.92 1.96
N LYS A 91 -2.86 -38.30 2.77
CA LYS A 91 -3.45 -37.42 3.78
C LYS A 91 -2.29 -36.81 4.59
N ARG A 92 -2.11 -35.49 4.44
CA ARG A 92 -1.09 -34.71 5.16
C ARG A 92 -1.51 -34.56 6.63
N GLU A 93 -1.30 -35.60 7.40
CA GLU A 93 -1.54 -35.62 8.85
C GLU A 93 -0.24 -35.23 9.59
N GLY A 94 0.20 -33.98 9.43
CA GLY A 94 1.33 -33.42 10.17
C GLY A 94 0.90 -32.23 11.02
N LEU A 95 1.47 -32.09 12.23
CA LEU A 95 1.24 -30.96 13.15
C LEU A 95 1.42 -29.58 12.47
N ALA A 96 2.34 -29.50 11.51
CA ALA A 96 2.59 -28.29 10.72
C ALA A 96 1.46 -27.96 9.71
N ALA A 97 0.86 -28.98 9.09
CA ALA A 97 -0.29 -28.82 8.21
C ALA A 97 -1.56 -28.49 9.02
N ALA A 98 -1.71 -29.07 10.21
CA ALA A 98 -2.77 -28.70 11.15
C ALA A 98 -2.62 -27.25 11.63
N GLY A 99 -1.40 -26.81 11.93
CA GLY A 99 -1.10 -25.41 12.29
C GLY A 99 -1.44 -24.41 11.19
N GLY A 100 -1.11 -24.72 9.93
CA GLY A 100 -1.47 -23.88 8.78
C GLY A 100 -2.98 -23.78 8.54
N ASN A 101 -3.71 -24.91 8.63
CA ASN A 101 -5.16 -24.91 8.50
C ASN A 101 -5.86 -24.12 9.61
N ASN A 102 -5.35 -24.19 10.85
CA ASN A 102 -5.88 -23.42 11.97
C ASN A 102 -5.61 -21.92 11.78
N LEU A 103 -4.43 -21.55 11.26
CA LEU A 103 -4.08 -20.16 10.96
C LEU A 103 -4.97 -19.56 9.87
N GLU A 104 -5.31 -20.34 8.84
CA GLU A 104 -6.26 -19.93 7.80
C GLU A 104 -7.67 -19.68 8.33
N GLN A 105 -8.14 -20.52 9.27
CA GLN A 105 -9.44 -20.32 9.93
C GLN A 105 -9.46 -19.03 10.75
N ILE A 106 -8.42 -18.80 11.57
CA ILE A 106 -8.31 -17.59 12.39
C ILE A 106 -8.25 -16.34 11.51
N ILE A 107 -7.52 -16.38 10.38
CA ILE A 107 -7.48 -15.28 9.41
C ILE A 107 -8.87 -15.01 8.82
N GLY A 108 -9.63 -16.06 8.51
CA GLY A 108 -11.01 -15.95 8.03
C GLY A 108 -11.94 -15.27 9.04
N ASP A 109 -11.90 -15.74 10.29
CA ASP A 109 -12.74 -15.23 11.38
C ASP A 109 -12.42 -13.75 11.70
N LEU A 110 -11.14 -13.39 11.77
CA LEU A 110 -10.71 -12.01 12.01
C LEU A 110 -11.06 -11.08 10.84
N ASN A 111 -11.03 -11.59 9.61
CA ASN A 111 -11.45 -10.83 8.44
C ASN A 111 -12.97 -10.55 8.45
N GLU A 112 -13.80 -11.51 8.89
CA GLU A 112 -15.23 -11.30 9.07
C GLU A 112 -15.51 -10.27 10.18
N GLN A 113 -14.83 -10.38 11.32
CA GLN A 113 -14.92 -9.39 12.41
C GLN A 113 -14.49 -7.98 11.97
N MET A 114 -13.45 -7.89 11.13
CA MET A 114 -12.99 -6.63 10.54
C MET A 114 -14.06 -6.01 9.66
N LEU A 115 -14.71 -6.79 8.79
CA LEU A 115 -15.79 -6.33 7.91
C LEU A 115 -17.03 -5.91 8.70
N GLN A 116 -17.39 -6.66 9.75
CA GLN A 116 -18.49 -6.31 10.63
C GLN A 116 -18.20 -4.99 11.36
N ALA A 117 -17.00 -4.83 11.94
CA ALA A 117 -16.59 -3.59 12.59
C ALA A 117 -16.60 -2.39 11.63
N ALA A 118 -16.23 -2.60 10.36
CA ALA A 118 -16.32 -1.59 9.32
C ALA A 118 -17.78 -1.21 8.98
N GLY A 119 -18.69 -2.20 8.90
CA GLY A 119 -20.12 -1.98 8.70
C GLY A 119 -20.80 -1.26 9.87
N GLU A 120 -20.32 -1.48 11.10
CA GLU A 120 -20.76 -0.79 12.32
C GLU A 120 -20.08 0.58 12.52
N LEU A 121 -19.28 1.06 11.56
CA LEU A 121 -18.54 2.33 11.60
C LEU A 121 -17.50 2.42 12.75
N LYS A 122 -17.06 1.28 13.27
CA LYS A 122 -16.01 1.16 14.32
C LYS A 122 -14.63 1.08 13.68
N PHE A 123 -14.19 2.17 13.06
CA PHE A 123 -12.98 2.18 12.21
C PHE A 123 -11.67 1.94 12.96
N GLU A 124 -11.56 2.33 14.23
CA GLU A 124 -10.38 2.04 15.05
C GLU A 124 -10.22 0.53 15.29
N LEU A 125 -11.33 -0.15 15.58
CA LEU A 125 -11.36 -1.60 15.78
C LEU A 125 -11.08 -2.32 14.46
N ALA A 126 -11.73 -1.92 13.37
CA ALA A 126 -11.48 -2.49 12.05
C ALA A 126 -10.03 -2.29 11.60
N GLY A 127 -9.41 -1.14 11.90
CA GLY A 127 -8.00 -0.88 11.63
C GLY A 127 -7.07 -1.81 12.40
N ARG A 128 -7.35 -2.05 13.70
CA ARG A 128 -6.57 -3.00 14.52
C ARG A 128 -6.68 -4.43 13.98
N LEU A 129 -7.89 -4.88 13.65
CA LEU A 129 -8.13 -6.21 13.11
C LEU A 129 -7.45 -6.41 11.75
N ARG A 130 -7.42 -5.37 10.90
CA ARG A 130 -6.66 -5.39 9.63
C ARG A 130 -5.18 -5.65 9.86
N ASP A 131 -4.56 -4.95 10.81
CA ASP A 131 -3.13 -5.08 11.08
C ASP A 131 -2.81 -6.49 11.61
N GLU A 132 -3.67 -7.04 12.46
CA GLU A 132 -3.57 -8.41 12.96
C GLU A 132 -3.71 -9.46 11.84
N VAL A 133 -4.69 -9.30 10.94
CA VAL A 133 -4.84 -10.15 9.75
C VAL A 133 -3.60 -10.09 8.86
N GLN A 134 -3.01 -8.91 8.67
CA GLN A 134 -1.80 -8.76 7.86
C GLN A 134 -0.59 -9.48 8.46
N ASP A 135 -0.44 -9.45 9.78
CA ASP A 135 0.66 -10.13 10.46
C ASP A 135 0.50 -11.65 10.41
N LEU A 136 -0.70 -12.18 10.67
CA LEU A 136 -0.98 -13.61 10.52
C LEU A 136 -0.76 -14.10 9.06
N LYS A 137 -1.11 -13.28 8.07
CA LYS A 137 -0.82 -13.59 6.64
C LYS A 137 0.67 -13.58 6.32
N LYS A 138 1.49 -12.79 7.01
CA LYS A 138 2.96 -12.86 6.86
C LYS A 138 3.48 -14.16 7.47
N GLU A 139 3.01 -14.55 8.65
CA GLU A 139 3.37 -15.81 9.29
C GLU A 139 2.98 -17.02 8.43
N LEU A 140 1.76 -17.04 7.89
CA LEU A 140 1.31 -18.10 6.98
C LEU A 140 2.24 -18.24 5.76
N ARG A 141 2.59 -17.12 5.12
CA ARG A 141 3.54 -17.11 3.99
C ARG A 141 4.94 -17.58 4.38
N GLN A 142 5.42 -17.25 5.58
CA GLN A 142 6.70 -17.73 6.09
C GLN A 142 6.67 -19.24 6.32
N MET A 143 5.58 -19.78 6.88
CA MET A 143 5.39 -21.23 7.05
C MET A 143 5.36 -21.97 5.69
N GLU A 144 4.72 -21.37 4.68
CA GLU A 144 4.69 -21.91 3.32
C GLU A 144 6.08 -21.91 2.65
N GLN A 145 6.85 -20.83 2.80
CA GLN A 145 8.20 -20.69 2.25
C GLN A 145 9.22 -21.60 2.94
N ALA A 146 9.08 -21.82 4.25
CA ALA A 146 9.90 -22.73 5.04
C ALA A 146 9.64 -24.22 4.72
N GLY A 147 8.69 -24.54 3.85
CA GLY A 147 8.42 -25.91 3.40
C GLY A 147 7.62 -26.75 4.39
N HIS A 148 7.10 -26.16 5.47
CA HIS A 148 6.26 -26.83 6.46
C HIS A 148 4.87 -27.24 5.93
N LEU A 149 4.49 -26.73 4.76
CA LEU A 149 3.22 -26.96 4.06
C LEU A 149 3.39 -27.65 2.68
N LYS A 150 4.60 -28.13 2.34
CA LYS A 150 4.89 -28.93 1.13
C LYS A 150 4.66 -30.43 1.32
#